data_AF-A0A8T4RHM8-F1
#
_entry.id   AF-A0A8T4RHM8-F1
#
_cell.length_a   1.000
_cell.length_b   1.000
_cell.length_c   1.000
_cell.angle_alpha   90.00
_cell.angle_beta   90.00
_cell.angle_gamma   90.00
#
_symmetry.space_group_name_H-M   'P 1'
#
loop_
_entity.id
_entity.type
_entity.pdbx_description
1 polymer ?
#
loop_
_entity_poly.entity_id
_entity_poly.type
_entity_poly.pdbx_seq_one_letter_code
_entity_poly.pdbx_strand_id
1 'polypeptide(L)' 'MQNMSADFMEQLDKKVKQLILDAAMRAKENGRRTVMAKDI' A
#
# COMPACT_ATOMS: atom_id res chain seq x y z
N MET A 1 -0.11 -3.95 -26.57
CA MET A 1 -0.83 -4.38 -25.34
C MET A 1 0.14 -5.19 -24.52
N GLN A 2 0.32 -4.89 -23.23
CA GLN A 2 1.21 -5.67 -22.38
C GLN A 2 0.39 -6.66 -21.55
N ASN A 3 0.77 -7.94 -21.62
CA ASN A 3 0.16 -8.98 -20.81
C ASN A 3 0.99 -9.14 -19.53
N MET A 4 0.32 -9.15 -18.38
CA MET A 4 0.95 -9.42 -17.08
C MET A 4 0.62 -10.84 -16.65
N SER A 5 1.59 -11.53 -16.05
CA SER A 5 1.35 -12.85 -15.47
C SER A 5 0.45 -12.75 -14.24
N ALA A 6 -0.28 -13.82 -13.94
CA ALA A 6 -1.11 -13.89 -12.73
C ALA A 6 -0.27 -13.71 -11.46
N ASP A 7 0.92 -14.32 -11.40
CA ASP A 7 1.86 -14.18 -10.27
C ASP A 7 2.31 -12.72 -10.10
N PHE A 8 2.62 -12.00 -11.18
CA PHE A 8 2.95 -10.58 -11.08
C PHE A 8 1.81 -9.77 -10.44
N MET A 9 0.56 -10.02 -10.86
CA MET A 9 -0.60 -9.34 -10.31
C MET A 9 -0.82 -9.69 -8.82
N GLU A 10 -0.57 -10.93 -8.43
CA GLU A 10 -0.65 -11.38 -7.04
C GLU A 10 0.42 -10.72 -6.16
N GLN A 11 1.66 -10.67 -6.62
CA GLN A 11 2.74 -10.02 -5.88
C GLN A 11 2.52 -8.51 -5.77
N LEU A 12 2.00 -7.87 -6.82
CA LEU A 12 1.66 -6.46 -6.80
C LEU A 12 0.56 -6.17 -5.78
N ASP A 13 -0.50 -6.98 -5.76
CA ASP A 13 -1.59 -6.85 -4.78
C ASP A 13 -1.08 -6.97 -3.34
N LYS A 14 -0.26 -7.98 -3.04
CA LYS A 14 0.37 -8.15 -1.71
C LYS A 14 1.20 -6.93 -1.33
N LYS A 15 2.03 -6.42 -2.25
CA LYS A 15 2.90 -5.28 -1.99
C LYS A 15 2.10 -3.99 -1.75
N VAL A 16 1.07 -3.74 -2.55
CA VAL A 16 0.21 -2.55 -2.39
C VAL A 16 -0.59 -2.62 -1.09
N LYS A 17 -1.11 -3.79 -0.72
CA LYS A 17 -1.77 -3.98 0.59
C LYS A 17 -0.84 -3.66 1.74
N GLN A 18 0.41 -4.14 1.69
CA GLN A 18 1.38 -3.82 2.74
C GLN A 18 1.67 -2.32 2.82
N LEU A 19 1.87 -1.65 1.68
CA LEU A 19 2.07 -0.19 1.64
C LEU A 19 0.90 0.58 2.28
N ILE A 20 -0.34 0.15 2.04
CA ILE A 20 -1.54 0.77 2.64
C ILE A 20 -1.55 0.57 4.16
N LEU A 21 -1.22 -0.62 4.65
CA LEU A 21 -1.14 -0.91 6.09
C LEU A 21 -0.05 -0.07 6.77
N ASP A 22 1.13 0.00 6.15
CA ASP A 22 2.25 0.80 6.66
C ASP A 22 1.89 2.29 6.71
N ALA A 23 1.20 2.79 5.69
CA ALA A 23 0.69 4.16 5.66
C ALA A 23 -0.33 4.43 6.78
N ALA A 24 -1.24 3.49 7.03
CA ALA A 24 -2.20 3.60 8.12
C ALA A 24 -1.51 3.60 9.49
N MET A 25 -0.46 2.77 9.66
CA MET A 25 0.36 2.77 10.89
C MET A 25 1.07 4.10 11.07
N ARG A 26 1.75 4.63 10.05
CA ARG A 26 2.41 5.95 10.10
C ARG A 26 1.43 7.07 10.42
N ALA A 27 0.24 7.05 9.84
CA ALA A 27 -0.81 8.02 10.17
C ALA A 27 -1.20 7.94 11.66
N LYS A 28 -1.45 6.72 12.15
CA LYS A 28 -1.81 6.46 13.56
C LYS A 28 -0.71 6.88 14.53
N GLU A 29 0.55 6.55 14.27
CA GLU A 29 1.72 6.92 15.09
C GLU A 29 1.89 8.43 15.17
N ASN A 30 1.48 9.16 14.13
CA ASN A 30 1.48 10.62 14.10
C ASN A 30 0.16 11.24 14.62
N GLY A 31 -0.65 10.49 15.36
CA GLY A 31 -1.89 10.99 15.98
C GLY A 31 -3.00 11.34 14.98
N ARG A 32 -2.92 10.88 13.73
CA ARG A 32 -3.90 11.15 12.67
C ARG A 32 -4.78 9.93 12.41
N ARG A 33 -6.02 10.19 11.97
CA ARG A 33 -7.00 9.16 11.56
C ARG A 33 -7.13 9.04 10.03
N THR A 34 -6.39 9.86 9.29
CA THR A 34 -6.45 9.93 7.84
C THR A 34 -5.04 9.77 7.29
N VAL A 35 -4.87 8.79 6.41
CA VAL A 35 -3.64 8.60 5.62
C VAL A 35 -3.45 9.78 4.67
N MET A 36 -2.21 10.19 4.47
CA MET A 36 -1.83 11.31 3.62
C MET A 36 -0.65 10.91 2.75
N ALA A 37 -0.31 11.75 1.76
CA ALA A 37 0.81 11.48 0.84
C ALA A 37 2.14 11.20 1.56
N LYS A 38 2.38 11.83 2.73
CA LYS A 38 3.59 11.62 3.54
C LYS A 38 3.63 10.26 4.27
N ASP A 39 2.54 9.52 4.25
CA ASP A 39 2.45 8.20 4.84
C ASP A 39 2.70 7.09 3.82
N ILE A 40 2.81 7.39 2.52
CA ILE A 40 3.18 6.38 1.51
C ILE A 40 4.59 5.88 1.77
#